data_AF-A0A3S4GMJ8-F1
#
_entry.id   AF-A0A3S4GMJ8-F1
#
_cell.length_a   1.000
_cell.length_b   1.000
_cell.length_c   1.000
_cell.angle_alpha   90.00
_cell.angle_beta   90.00
_cell.angle_gamma   90.00
#
_symmetry.space_group_name_H-M   'P 1'
#
loop_
_entity.id
_entity.type
_entity.pdbx_description
1 polymer ?
#
loop_
_entity_poly.entity_id
_entity_poly.type
_entity_poly.pdbx_seq_one_letter_code
_entity_poly.pdbx_strand_id
1 'polypeptide(L)'
;MRDSVGSMKNNPPSRINGHPISLESIKVELDENEKKNGLIGTQRYVKFIRGGHRKPLEKTSHGLLWTPESIKFYATDKKARLQNRTFYFKKGLAVPMVTSGRISASLFDNAVFDQGVVGVFPKKEIYTAFLLIYLNSEFATKQKNLVAPGANNSANYLKKMKIPNFKSDDLNRAQKILEQAIIKGWDETDTIRKEFMNSLSAG
;
A
#
# COMPACT_ATOMS: atom_id res chain seq x y z
N MET A 1 1.59 49.69 13.20
CA MET A 1 1.91 48.69 12.15
C MET A 1 2.64 47.54 12.83
N ARG A 2 1.97 46.39 12.98
CA ARG A 2 2.55 45.18 13.57
C ARG A 2 2.63 44.14 12.45
N ASP A 3 3.84 43.79 12.06
CA ASP A 3 4.11 42.71 11.12
C ASP A 3 3.77 41.37 11.78
N SER A 4 2.93 40.59 11.10
CA SER A 4 2.54 39.23 11.51
C SER A 4 3.32 38.24 10.67
N VAL A 5 4.44 37.74 11.20
CA VAL A 5 5.17 36.62 10.62
C VAL A 5 4.43 35.33 10.97
N GLY A 6 3.89 34.67 9.95
CA GLY A 6 3.21 33.39 10.06
C GLY A 6 4.16 32.29 10.54
N SER A 7 3.87 31.74 11.71
CA SER A 7 4.50 30.52 12.24
C SER A 7 4.16 29.33 11.33
N MET A 8 5.15 28.82 10.60
CA MET A 8 5.08 27.48 10.02
C MET A 8 5.06 26.49 11.19
N LYS A 9 3.92 25.80 11.36
CA LYS A 9 3.79 24.68 12.29
C LYS A 9 4.68 23.53 11.79
N ASN A 10 5.90 23.45 12.32
CA ASN A 10 6.75 22.29 12.19
C ASN A 10 6.11 21.13 12.96
N ASN A 11 5.32 20.30 12.26
CA ASN A 11 4.93 19.02 12.81
C ASN A 11 6.22 18.24 13.14
N PRO A 12 6.35 17.66 14.35
CA PRO A 12 7.50 16.85 14.69
C PRO A 12 7.60 15.70 13.67
N PRO A 13 8.82 15.38 13.17
CA PRO A 13 8.99 14.27 12.25
C PRO A 13 8.43 13.01 12.89
N SER A 14 7.69 12.21 12.12
CA SER A 14 7.21 10.90 12.57
C SER A 14 8.40 10.13 13.12
N ARG A 15 8.36 9.70 14.40
CA ARG A 15 9.44 8.94 15.03
C ARG A 15 9.89 7.82 14.08
N ILE A 16 11.11 7.92 13.58
CA ILE A 16 11.70 6.89 12.70
C ILE A 16 11.96 5.68 13.59
N ASN A 17 11.06 4.71 13.56
CA ASN A 17 11.27 3.42 14.21
C ASN A 17 12.17 2.57 13.31
N GLY A 18 13.42 2.36 13.75
CA GLY A 18 14.44 1.58 13.01
C GLY A 18 15.74 2.36 12.87
N HIS A 19 16.72 1.75 12.20
CA HIS A 19 17.97 2.42 11.89
C HIS A 19 17.83 3.29 10.63
N PRO A 20 18.44 4.48 10.57
CA PRO A 20 18.50 5.25 9.34
C PRO A 20 19.23 4.43 8.27
N ILE A 21 18.65 4.36 7.07
CA ILE A 21 19.25 3.71 5.91
C ILE A 21 19.32 4.70 4.75
N SER A 22 20.37 4.61 3.93
CA SER A 22 20.42 5.34 2.66
C SER A 22 19.48 4.66 1.67
N LEU A 23 18.66 5.44 0.95
CA LEU A 23 17.78 4.90 -0.10
C LEU A 23 18.56 4.19 -1.22
N GLU A 24 19.80 4.58 -1.46
CA GLU A 24 20.70 3.95 -2.46
C GLU A 24 21.07 2.50 -2.08
N SER A 25 21.01 2.17 -0.79
CA SER A 25 21.26 0.82 -0.28
C SER A 25 20.09 -0.14 -0.51
N ILE A 26 18.93 0.39 -0.93
CA ILE A 26 17.75 -0.39 -1.31
C ILE A 26 17.87 -0.78 -2.79
N LYS A 27 17.96 -2.08 -3.05
CA LYS A 27 17.94 -2.61 -4.41
C LYS A 27 16.52 -2.51 -4.99
N VAL A 28 16.41 -1.93 -6.19
CA VAL A 28 15.12 -1.67 -6.85
C VAL A 28 14.66 -2.83 -7.71
N GLU A 29 15.58 -3.42 -8.47
CA GLU A 29 15.34 -4.56 -9.35
C GLU A 29 15.97 -5.80 -8.74
N LEU A 30 15.16 -6.83 -8.55
CA LEU A 30 15.56 -8.06 -7.87
C LEU A 30 15.35 -9.22 -8.83
N ASP A 31 16.35 -10.07 -9.02
CA ASP A 31 16.15 -11.35 -9.69
C ASP A 31 15.51 -12.40 -8.75
N GLU A 32 15.10 -13.54 -9.30
CA GLU A 32 14.42 -14.59 -8.53
C GLU A 32 15.32 -15.25 -7.47
N ASN A 33 16.63 -15.31 -7.72
CA ASN A 33 17.59 -15.82 -6.75
C ASN A 33 17.72 -14.85 -5.57
N GLU A 34 17.81 -13.55 -5.83
CA GLU A 34 17.90 -12.51 -4.81
C GLU A 34 16.64 -12.42 -3.94
N LYS A 35 15.45 -12.52 -4.55
CA LYS A 35 14.19 -12.59 -3.82
C LYS A 35 14.15 -13.78 -2.86
N LYS A 36 14.74 -14.92 -3.23
CA LYS A 36 14.69 -16.16 -2.45
C LYS A 36 15.80 -16.27 -1.41
N ASN A 37 17.02 -15.95 -1.82
CA ASN A 37 18.27 -16.29 -1.12
C ASN A 37 19.01 -15.06 -0.58
N GLY A 38 18.58 -13.85 -0.95
CA GLY A 38 19.12 -12.61 -0.41
C GLY A 38 20.17 -11.95 -1.29
N LEU A 39 20.55 -10.75 -0.89
CA LEU A 39 21.47 -9.86 -1.58
C LEU A 39 22.91 -10.04 -1.09
N ILE A 40 23.84 -10.09 -2.03
CA ILE A 40 25.28 -10.12 -1.79
C ILE A 40 25.87 -8.82 -2.38
N GLY A 41 26.75 -8.16 -1.62
CA GLY A 41 27.43 -6.94 -2.06
C GLY A 41 27.07 -5.70 -1.23
N THR A 42 27.03 -4.55 -1.89
CA THR A 42 26.86 -3.22 -1.27
C THR A 42 25.39 -2.88 -1.04
N GLN A 43 24.50 -3.20 -1.98
CA GLN A 43 23.06 -3.13 -1.77
C GLN A 43 22.59 -4.33 -0.97
N ARG A 44 22.02 -4.07 0.20
CA ARG A 44 21.62 -5.12 1.15
C ARG A 44 20.18 -5.00 1.60
N TYR A 45 19.45 -3.98 1.15
CA TYR A 45 18.08 -3.74 1.54
C TYR A 45 17.11 -3.96 0.38
N VAL A 46 15.90 -4.40 0.70
CA VAL A 46 14.77 -4.43 -0.23
C VAL A 46 13.66 -3.52 0.25
N LYS A 47 12.80 -3.05 -0.67
CA LYS A 47 11.64 -2.23 -0.31
C LYS A 47 10.77 -2.92 0.73
N PHE A 48 10.38 -2.18 1.76
CA PHE A 48 9.58 -2.69 2.86
C PHE A 48 8.34 -1.82 3.07
N ILE A 49 7.15 -2.43 3.13
CA ILE A 49 5.89 -1.75 3.42
C ILE A 49 5.49 -2.06 4.85
N ARG A 50 5.36 -1.00 5.64
CA ARG A 50 4.90 -1.08 7.03
C ARG A 50 3.40 -0.91 7.12
N GLY A 51 2.81 -1.49 8.16
CA GLY A 51 1.46 -1.16 8.58
C GLY A 51 1.30 0.32 8.92
N GLY A 52 0.05 0.76 8.91
CA GLY A 52 -0.31 2.17 9.09
C GLY A 52 -0.72 2.85 7.79
N HIS A 53 -1.21 4.08 7.93
CA HIS A 53 -1.74 4.84 6.80
C HIS A 53 -0.63 5.26 5.83
N ARG A 54 -0.89 5.10 4.53
CA ARG A 54 -0.02 5.54 3.42
C ARG A 54 -0.87 6.20 2.35
N LYS A 55 -0.33 7.19 1.65
CA LYS A 55 -1.04 7.76 0.50
C LYS A 55 -1.13 6.71 -0.63
N PRO A 56 -2.18 6.72 -1.47
CA PRO A 56 -2.40 5.67 -2.45
C PRO A 56 -1.26 5.41 -3.43
N LEU A 57 -0.49 6.45 -3.77
CA LEU A 57 0.67 6.39 -4.69
C LEU A 57 2.01 6.66 -3.98
N GLU A 58 2.05 6.60 -2.65
CA GLU A 58 3.26 6.83 -1.89
C GLU A 58 4.31 5.75 -2.18
N LYS A 59 5.54 6.17 -2.47
CA LYS A 59 6.69 5.25 -2.52
C LYS A 59 7.19 5.01 -1.09
N THR A 60 7.56 3.78 -0.76
CA THR A 60 8.16 3.50 0.54
C THR A 60 9.58 4.04 0.62
N SER A 61 9.91 4.67 1.73
CA SER A 61 11.29 5.01 2.12
C SER A 61 11.89 3.99 3.08
N HIS A 62 11.15 2.93 3.42
CA HIS A 62 11.61 1.88 4.31
C HIS A 62 12.25 0.74 3.54
N GLY A 63 13.29 0.18 4.14
CA GLY A 63 14.00 -0.99 3.64
C GLY A 63 14.10 -2.06 4.72
N LEU A 64 14.12 -3.32 4.27
CA LEU A 64 14.39 -4.48 5.12
C LEU A 64 15.74 -5.09 4.70
N LEU A 65 16.62 -5.32 5.66
CA LEU A 65 17.90 -5.99 5.40
C LEU A 65 17.61 -7.40 4.86
N TRP A 66 18.17 -7.72 3.70
CA TRP A 66 17.80 -8.89 2.91
C TRP A 66 19.01 -9.70 2.48
N THR A 67 19.99 -9.88 3.37
CA THR A 67 21.14 -10.76 3.11
C THR A 67 20.79 -12.24 3.34
N PRO A 68 21.59 -13.20 2.85
CA PRO A 68 21.40 -14.62 3.16
C PRO A 68 21.29 -14.91 4.67
N GLU A 69 22.12 -14.25 5.48
CA GLU A 69 22.12 -14.36 6.94
C GLU A 69 20.83 -13.82 7.53
N SER A 70 20.36 -12.68 7.00
CA SER A 70 19.11 -12.05 7.44
C SER A 70 17.91 -12.94 7.15
N ILE A 71 17.84 -13.54 5.96
CA ILE A 71 16.77 -14.48 5.60
C ILE A 71 16.77 -15.71 6.51
N LYS A 72 17.94 -16.27 6.81
CA LYS A 72 18.08 -17.39 7.76
C LYS A 72 17.63 -17.00 9.16
N PHE A 73 18.00 -15.80 9.61
CA PHE A 73 17.55 -15.25 10.88
C PHE A 73 16.03 -15.11 10.92
N TYR A 74 15.41 -14.48 9.92
CA TYR A 74 13.96 -14.33 9.87
C TYR A 74 13.19 -15.65 9.72
N ALA A 75 13.83 -16.70 9.21
CA ALA A 75 13.21 -18.02 9.14
C ALA A 75 13.14 -18.72 10.50
N THR A 76 14.04 -18.38 11.43
CA THR A 76 14.23 -19.11 12.70
C THR A 76 13.83 -18.29 13.93
N ASP A 77 13.90 -16.96 13.85
CA ASP A 77 13.56 -16.09 14.97
C ASP A 77 12.03 -15.98 15.17
N LYS A 78 11.60 -16.04 16.45
CA LYS A 78 10.17 -16.02 16.81
C LYS A 78 9.53 -14.64 16.61
N LYS A 79 10.29 -13.55 16.72
CA LYS A 79 9.80 -12.17 16.66
C LYS A 79 9.95 -11.56 15.26
N ALA A 80 10.99 -11.94 14.53
CA ALA A 80 11.31 -11.42 13.20
C ALA A 80 10.77 -12.29 12.06
N ARG A 81 9.86 -13.24 12.37
CA ARG A 81 9.40 -14.23 11.40
C ARG A 81 8.69 -13.60 10.21
N LEU A 82 9.21 -13.86 9.01
CA LEU A 82 8.52 -13.53 7.77
C LEU A 82 7.30 -14.43 7.57
N GLN A 83 6.14 -13.82 7.37
CA GLN A 83 4.88 -14.51 7.08
C GLN A 83 4.46 -14.26 5.64
N ASN A 84 3.74 -15.22 5.05
CA ASN A 84 3.17 -15.05 3.70
C ASN A 84 4.21 -14.73 2.60
N ARG A 85 5.41 -15.34 2.69
CA ARG A 85 6.54 -15.10 1.76
C ARG A 85 6.18 -15.26 0.29
N THR A 86 5.19 -16.11 -0.03
CA THR A 86 4.67 -16.32 -1.40
C THR A 86 4.05 -15.07 -2.03
N PHE A 87 3.80 -14.02 -1.25
CA PHE A 87 3.24 -12.75 -1.70
C PHE A 87 4.27 -11.61 -1.73
N TYR A 88 5.47 -11.83 -1.18
CA TYR A 88 6.52 -10.84 -1.27
C TYR A 88 6.96 -10.63 -2.71
N PHE A 89 7.37 -9.40 -2.99
CA PHE A 89 7.84 -8.95 -4.30
C PHE A 89 6.79 -8.97 -5.42
N LYS A 90 5.53 -9.30 -5.11
CA LYS A 90 4.41 -9.15 -6.05
C LYS A 90 3.86 -7.73 -6.00
N LYS A 91 3.41 -7.25 -7.15
CA LYS A 91 2.59 -6.04 -7.23
C LYS A 91 1.24 -6.26 -6.56
N GLY A 92 0.81 -5.31 -5.75
CA GLY A 92 -0.43 -5.41 -4.99
C GLY A 92 -0.81 -4.14 -4.27
N LEU A 93 -1.86 -4.22 -3.47
CA LEU A 93 -2.35 -3.11 -2.67
C LEU A 93 -2.15 -3.41 -1.18
N ALA A 94 -1.60 -2.44 -0.45
CA ALA A 94 -1.42 -2.50 0.99
C ALA A 94 -2.59 -1.79 1.67
N VAL A 95 -3.43 -2.55 2.37
CA VAL A 95 -4.49 -2.04 3.24
C VAL A 95 -3.99 -2.11 4.69
N PRO A 96 -4.08 -1.04 5.50
CA PRO A 96 -3.70 -1.09 6.90
C PRO A 96 -4.59 -2.09 7.67
N MET A 97 -3.98 -3.03 8.40
CA MET A 97 -4.70 -4.00 9.23
C MET A 97 -5.58 -3.32 10.29
N VAL A 98 -5.13 -2.18 10.82
CA VAL A 98 -5.86 -1.38 11.80
C VAL A 98 -5.94 0.06 11.32
N THR A 99 -7.15 0.62 11.25
CA THR A 99 -7.42 2.03 10.93
C THR A 99 -8.56 2.56 11.81
N SER A 100 -8.43 3.76 12.35
CA SER A 100 -9.47 4.38 13.18
C SER A 100 -10.56 5.12 12.37
N GLY A 101 -10.60 4.94 11.05
CA GLY A 101 -11.50 5.69 10.19
C GLY A 101 -11.75 5.03 8.84
N ARG A 102 -11.57 5.80 7.77
CA ARG A 102 -11.77 5.34 6.40
C ARG A 102 -10.84 4.16 6.10
N ILE A 103 -11.35 3.22 5.31
CA ILE A 103 -10.47 2.25 4.66
C ILE A 103 -9.62 3.02 3.63
N SER A 104 -8.36 2.62 3.51
CA SER A 104 -7.47 3.12 2.48
C SER A 104 -6.57 2.01 1.97
N ALA A 105 -6.06 2.19 0.77
CA ALA A 105 -5.12 1.27 0.15
C ALA A 105 -4.01 2.04 -0.57
N SER A 106 -2.80 1.51 -0.53
CA SER A 106 -1.66 2.04 -1.27
C SER A 106 -1.10 1.02 -2.24
N LEU A 107 -0.74 1.46 -3.44
CA LEU A 107 -0.08 0.62 -4.41
C LEU A 107 1.35 0.33 -3.94
N PHE A 108 1.79 -0.91 -4.06
CA PHE A 108 3.19 -1.27 -3.92
C PHE A 108 3.58 -2.30 -4.97
N ASP A 109 4.88 -2.36 -5.24
CA ASP A 109 5.47 -3.30 -6.17
C ASP A 109 6.87 -3.69 -5.72
N ASN A 110 7.26 -4.94 -5.99
CA ASN A 110 8.56 -5.52 -5.66
C ASN A 110 9.00 -5.23 -4.21
N ALA A 111 8.14 -5.49 -3.23
CA ALA A 111 8.38 -5.18 -1.81
C ALA A 111 8.01 -6.33 -0.86
N VAL A 112 8.65 -6.35 0.30
CA VAL A 112 8.27 -7.13 1.49
C VAL A 112 7.31 -6.30 2.35
N PHE A 113 6.45 -6.90 3.15
CA PHE A 113 5.55 -6.19 4.05
C PHE A 113 5.33 -6.90 5.38
N ASP A 114 5.02 -6.13 6.43
CA ASP A 114 4.80 -6.63 7.78
C ASP A 114 3.35 -7.07 8.04
N GLN A 115 3.10 -7.57 9.25
CA GLN A 115 1.78 -8.04 9.70
C GLN A 115 0.74 -6.91 9.88
N GLY A 116 1.20 -5.66 9.91
CA GLY A 116 0.32 -4.49 9.93
C GLY A 116 -0.28 -4.17 8.56
N VAL A 117 0.12 -4.91 7.51
CA VAL A 117 -0.39 -4.79 6.15
C VAL A 117 -1.24 -6.01 5.78
N VAL A 118 -2.44 -5.75 5.27
CA VAL A 118 -3.26 -6.74 4.57
C VAL A 118 -3.03 -6.55 3.08
N GLY A 119 -2.28 -7.47 2.47
CA GLY A 119 -1.99 -7.45 1.04
C GLY A 119 -3.18 -7.91 0.21
N VAL A 120 -3.61 -7.09 -0.74
CA VAL A 120 -4.66 -7.41 -1.73
C VAL A 120 -4.00 -7.57 -3.10
N PHE A 121 -4.09 -8.79 -3.63
CA PHE A 121 -3.47 -9.17 -4.91
C PHE A 121 -4.56 -9.53 -5.92
N PRO A 122 -4.75 -8.73 -6.98
CA PRO A 122 -5.77 -9.02 -7.97
C PRO A 122 -5.43 -10.30 -8.76
N LYS A 123 -6.47 -11.05 -9.16
CA LYS A 123 -6.30 -12.25 -10.01
C LYS A 123 -5.77 -11.92 -11.41
N LYS A 124 -6.03 -10.70 -11.89
CA LYS A 124 -5.57 -10.17 -13.18
C LYS A 124 -5.16 -8.72 -12.98
N GLU A 125 -4.06 -8.32 -13.61
CA GLU A 125 -3.48 -6.99 -13.46
C GLU A 125 -4.46 -5.85 -13.81
N ILE A 126 -5.38 -6.09 -14.74
CA ILE A 126 -6.43 -5.13 -15.14
C ILE A 126 -7.34 -4.67 -13.99
N TYR A 127 -7.42 -5.44 -12.90
CA TYR A 127 -8.22 -5.05 -11.72
C TYR A 127 -7.47 -4.12 -10.77
N THR A 128 -6.16 -3.95 -10.89
CA THR A 128 -5.33 -3.19 -9.92
C THR A 128 -5.82 -1.76 -9.78
N ALA A 129 -6.01 -1.05 -10.90
CA ALA A 129 -6.46 0.34 -10.90
C ALA A 129 -7.86 0.49 -10.28
N PHE A 130 -8.79 -0.37 -10.69
CA PHE A 130 -10.14 -0.39 -10.15
C PHE A 130 -10.13 -0.62 -8.62
N LEU A 131 -9.42 -1.65 -8.15
CA LEU A 131 -9.38 -1.99 -6.73
C LEU A 131 -8.73 -0.87 -5.90
N LEU A 132 -7.68 -0.21 -6.42
CA LEU A 132 -7.06 0.92 -5.75
C LEU A 132 -8.05 2.09 -5.59
N ILE A 133 -8.81 2.42 -6.64
CA ILE A 133 -9.83 3.48 -6.57
C ILE A 133 -10.97 3.08 -5.62
N TYR A 134 -11.48 1.86 -5.75
CA TYR A 134 -12.54 1.32 -4.91
C TYR A 134 -12.16 1.34 -3.43
N LEU A 135 -11.01 0.78 -3.04
CA LEU A 135 -10.57 0.69 -1.63
C LEU A 135 -10.25 2.05 -0.99
N ASN A 136 -10.18 3.12 -1.77
CA ASN A 136 -10.04 4.49 -1.28
C ASN A 136 -11.33 5.31 -1.43
N SER A 137 -12.46 4.66 -1.73
CA SER A 137 -13.77 5.31 -1.92
C SER A 137 -14.62 5.33 -0.65
N GLU A 138 -15.59 6.25 -0.61
CA GLU A 138 -16.62 6.26 0.43
C GLU A 138 -17.48 5.00 0.41
N PHE A 139 -17.74 4.45 -0.78
CA PHE A 139 -18.50 3.21 -0.92
C PHE A 139 -17.78 2.05 -0.20
N ALA A 140 -16.49 1.86 -0.43
CA ALA A 140 -15.71 0.83 0.28
C ALA A 140 -15.67 1.08 1.80
N THR A 141 -15.57 2.33 2.24
CA THR A 141 -15.66 2.65 3.68
C THR A 141 -17.02 2.25 4.27
N LYS A 142 -18.12 2.53 3.57
CA LYS A 142 -19.47 2.09 3.98
C LYS A 142 -19.55 0.57 4.06
N GLN A 143 -19.03 -0.15 3.05
CA GLN A 143 -19.00 -1.62 3.07
C GLN A 143 -18.17 -2.18 4.21
N LYS A 144 -16.99 -1.61 4.46
CA LYS A 144 -16.14 -1.98 5.60
C LYS A 144 -16.89 -1.82 6.91
N ASN A 145 -17.61 -0.71 7.11
CA ASN A 145 -18.34 -0.45 8.35
C ASN A 145 -19.53 -1.40 8.56
N LEU A 146 -20.15 -1.90 7.49
CA LEU A 146 -21.20 -2.92 7.57
C LEU A 146 -20.64 -4.30 7.98
N VAL A 147 -19.43 -4.63 7.54
CA VAL A 147 -18.78 -5.93 7.84
C VAL A 147 -18.09 -5.93 9.21
N ALA A 148 -17.36 -4.86 9.51
CA ALA A 148 -16.55 -4.70 10.71
C ALA A 148 -16.56 -3.22 11.14
N PRO A 149 -17.50 -2.82 12.01
CA PRO A 149 -17.61 -1.44 12.50
C PRO A 149 -16.34 -0.95 13.21
N GLY A 150 -15.59 -1.86 13.84
CA GLY A 150 -14.35 -1.56 14.58
C GLY A 150 -13.13 -1.28 13.68
N ALA A 151 -11.98 -1.00 14.29
CA ALA A 151 -10.78 -0.55 13.55
C ALA A 151 -10.08 -1.63 12.71
N ASN A 152 -10.48 -2.90 12.80
CA ASN A 152 -9.77 -4.03 12.20
C ASN A 152 -10.21 -4.30 10.75
N ASN A 153 -9.25 -4.40 9.83
CA ASN A 153 -9.44 -4.67 8.40
C ASN A 153 -8.83 -6.01 7.96
N SER A 154 -8.86 -7.05 8.82
CA SER A 154 -8.31 -8.37 8.48
C SER A 154 -8.73 -8.86 7.10
N ALA A 155 -7.92 -9.72 6.48
CA ALA A 155 -8.20 -10.28 5.16
C ALA A 155 -9.61 -10.94 5.09
N ASN A 156 -10.07 -11.53 6.19
CA ASN A 156 -11.40 -12.13 6.27
C ASN A 156 -12.54 -11.10 6.23
N TYR A 157 -12.31 -9.88 6.70
CA TYR A 157 -13.27 -8.78 6.57
C TYR A 157 -13.25 -8.17 5.17
N LEU A 158 -12.08 -7.92 4.60
CA LEU A 158 -11.99 -7.40 3.22
C LEU A 158 -12.69 -8.31 2.20
N LYS A 159 -12.58 -9.64 2.38
CA LYS A 159 -13.27 -10.63 1.52
C LYS A 159 -14.81 -10.55 1.57
N LYS A 160 -15.39 -9.97 2.63
CA LYS A 160 -16.84 -9.85 2.80
C LYS A 160 -17.39 -8.52 2.28
N MET A 161 -16.52 -7.56 1.93
CA MET A 161 -16.95 -6.28 1.39
C MET A 161 -17.58 -6.48 0.00
N LYS A 162 -18.74 -5.87 -0.23
CA LYS A 162 -19.34 -5.89 -1.56
C LYS A 162 -18.54 -5.00 -2.50
N ILE A 163 -18.29 -5.50 -3.70
CA ILE A 163 -17.68 -4.74 -4.78
C ILE A 163 -18.82 -4.26 -5.69
N PRO A 164 -18.86 -3.00 -6.13
CA PRO A 164 -19.88 -2.54 -7.06
C PRO A 164 -19.78 -3.31 -8.37
N ASN A 165 -20.91 -3.45 -9.07
CA ASN A 165 -20.91 -4.03 -10.40
C ASN A 165 -20.12 -3.13 -11.36
N PHE A 166 -19.35 -3.75 -12.26
CA PHE A 166 -18.57 -3.04 -13.27
C PHE A 166 -18.54 -3.86 -14.56
N LYS A 167 -18.36 -3.16 -15.69
CA LYS A 167 -18.14 -3.74 -17.01
C LYS A 167 -16.66 -3.71 -17.36
N SER A 168 -16.28 -4.41 -18.43
CA SER A 168 -14.90 -4.41 -18.92
C SER A 168 -14.37 -2.99 -19.22
N ASP A 169 -15.23 -2.12 -19.77
CA ASP A 169 -14.86 -0.73 -20.08
C ASP A 169 -14.57 0.12 -18.82
N ASP A 170 -15.19 -0.22 -17.69
CA ASP A 170 -14.91 0.46 -16.43
C ASP A 170 -13.50 0.18 -15.92
N LEU A 171 -12.94 -1.00 -16.23
CA LEU A 171 -11.56 -1.32 -15.89
C LEU A 171 -10.57 -0.50 -16.72
N ASN A 172 -10.85 -0.34 -18.01
CA ASN A 172 -10.06 0.52 -18.89
C ASN A 172 -10.15 1.99 -18.44
N ARG A 173 -11.35 2.44 -18.04
CA ARG A 173 -11.56 3.77 -17.47
C ARG A 173 -10.78 3.96 -16.17
N ALA A 174 -10.84 2.99 -15.25
CA ALA A 174 -10.08 3.01 -14.00
C ALA A 174 -8.57 3.12 -14.26
N GLN A 175 -8.05 2.37 -15.24
CA GLN A 175 -6.65 2.44 -15.65
C GLN A 175 -6.25 3.84 -16.14
N LYS A 176 -7.04 4.45 -17.02
CA LYS A 176 -6.81 5.83 -17.49
C LYS A 176 -6.85 6.85 -16.34
N ILE A 177 -7.76 6.67 -15.38
CA ILE A 177 -7.85 7.54 -14.20
C ILE A 177 -6.60 7.38 -13.33
N LEU A 178 -6.10 6.16 -13.14
CA LEU A 178 -4.87 5.90 -12.40
C LEU A 178 -3.66 6.54 -13.08
N GLU A 179 -3.54 6.44 -14.41
CA GLU A 179 -2.47 7.08 -15.17
C GLU A 179 -2.49 8.60 -14.98
N GLN A 180 -3.67 9.22 -15.03
CA GLN A 180 -3.82 10.64 -14.71
C GLN A 180 -3.43 10.96 -13.27
N ALA A 181 -3.80 10.12 -12.30
CA ALA A 181 -3.45 10.30 -10.89
C ALA A 181 -1.94 10.18 -10.63
N ILE A 182 -1.23 9.33 -11.39
CA ILE A 182 0.23 9.21 -11.32
C ILE A 182 0.91 10.49 -11.81
N ILE A 183 0.36 11.14 -12.84
CA ILE A 183 0.93 12.35 -13.44
C ILE A 183 0.57 13.61 -12.63
N LYS A 184 -0.72 13.78 -12.32
CA LYS A 184 -1.26 14.99 -11.70
C LYS A 184 -1.20 14.96 -10.17
N GLY A 185 -1.07 13.77 -9.59
CA GLY A 185 -1.22 13.52 -8.17
C GLY A 185 -2.59 12.92 -7.83
N TRP A 186 -2.61 12.15 -6.74
CA TRP A 186 -3.81 11.46 -6.29
C TRP A 186 -4.87 12.47 -5.86
N ASP A 187 -4.55 13.44 -5.02
CA ASP A 187 -5.55 14.35 -4.44
C ASP A 187 -6.19 15.25 -5.53
N GLU A 188 -5.42 15.62 -6.55
CA GLU A 188 -5.82 16.44 -7.71
C GLU A 188 -6.82 15.72 -8.65
N THR A 189 -6.91 14.40 -8.56
CA THR A 189 -7.79 13.57 -9.39
C THR A 189 -8.98 13.00 -8.62
N ASP A 190 -9.27 13.55 -7.44
CA ASP A 190 -10.35 13.10 -6.54
C ASP A 190 -11.75 13.18 -7.15
N THR A 191 -12.09 14.30 -7.79
CA THR A 191 -13.40 14.49 -8.45
C THR A 191 -13.66 13.40 -9.48
N ILE A 192 -12.69 13.12 -10.35
CA ILE A 192 -12.83 12.12 -11.43
C ILE A 192 -13.01 10.71 -10.85
N ARG A 193 -12.28 10.38 -9.77
CA ARG A 193 -12.44 9.08 -9.09
C ARG A 193 -13.81 8.95 -8.42
N LYS A 194 -14.30 10.01 -7.78
CA LYS A 194 -15.62 10.02 -7.14
C LYS A 194 -16.73 9.85 -8.17
N GLU A 195 -16.67 10.59 -9.27
CA GLU A 195 -17.61 10.45 -10.39
C GLU A 195 -17.58 9.04 -10.98
N PHE A 196 -16.39 8.46 -11.15
CA PHE A 196 -16.24 7.07 -11.57
C PHE A 196 -16.94 6.11 -10.61
N MET A 197 -16.66 6.20 -9.30
CA MET A 197 -17.29 5.32 -8.30
C MET A 197 -18.81 5.50 -8.22
N ASN A 198 -19.32 6.72 -8.39
CA ASN A 198 -20.75 7.01 -8.43
C ASN A 198 -21.42 6.38 -9.66
N SER A 199 -20.74 6.41 -10.82
CA SER A 199 -21.26 5.78 -12.04
C SER A 199 -21.39 4.25 -11.96
N LEU A 200 -20.62 3.60 -11.07
CA LEU A 200 -20.70 2.16 -10.80
C LEU A 200 -21.77 1.78 -9.77
N SER A 201 -22.16 2.73 -8.91
CA SER A 201 -23.08 2.51 -7.79
C SER A 201 -24.54 2.78 -8.16
N ALA A 202 -24.78 3.35 -9.34
CA ALA A 202 -26.11 3.70 -9.86
C ALA A 202 -26.78 2.57 -10.65
N GLY A 203 -26.26 1.34 -10.58
CA GLY A 203 -26.75 0.16 -11.29
C GLY A 203 -26.94 -1.06 -10.40
#